data_AF-A0A2J6RNN3-F1
#
_entry.id   AF-A0A2J6RNN3-F1
#
_cell.length_a   1.000
_cell.length_b   1.000
_cell.length_c   1.000
_cell.angle_alpha   90.00
_cell.angle_beta   90.00
_cell.angle_gamma   90.00
#
_symmetry.space_group_name_H-M   'P 1'
#
loop_
_entity.id
_entity.type
_entity.pdbx_description
1 polymer ?
#
loop_
_entity_poly.entity_id
_entity_poly.type
_entity_poly.pdbx_seq_one_letter_code
_entity_poly.pdbx_strand_id
1 'polypeptide(L)'
;MAESSSLLPALSTELLLQIFSHLDPVHSTCLGLACRRLYRVYSLKHKKIPLDAFTYDCPIPNSNLSTMCYLFHHLEDWKPAHLMHCWRCHKFGESDSFTQTGPLFGKCIACVQHEHNHSRSSSWQFSVHTRQLAFQPPVG
;
A
#
# COMPACT_ATOMS: atom_id res chain seq x y z
N MET A 1 -27.35 -18.76 -1.62
CA MET A 1 -26.34 -17.69 -1.46
C MET A 1 -25.26 -18.00 -2.48
N ALA A 2 -25.20 -17.26 -3.59
CA ALA A 2 -24.26 -17.55 -4.67
C ALA A 2 -22.86 -17.11 -4.23
N GLU A 3 -21.99 -18.07 -3.99
CA GLU A 3 -20.59 -17.84 -3.69
C GLU A 3 -19.95 -17.18 -4.91
N SER A 4 -19.61 -15.90 -4.79
CA SER A 4 -18.94 -15.11 -5.82
C SER A 4 -17.49 -15.60 -5.95
N SER A 5 -17.34 -16.80 -6.53
CA SER A 5 -16.07 -17.37 -6.95
C SER A 5 -15.38 -16.34 -7.83
N SER A 6 -14.37 -15.66 -7.28
CA SER A 6 -13.63 -14.66 -8.03
C SER A 6 -12.99 -15.34 -9.25
N LEU A 7 -13.55 -15.08 -10.44
CA LEU A 7 -13.07 -15.63 -11.71
C LEU A 7 -11.73 -15.02 -12.13
N LEU A 8 -11.37 -13.88 -11.54
CA LEU A 8 -10.23 -13.08 -11.94
C LEU A 8 -8.90 -13.81 -11.68
N PRO A 9 -8.66 -14.42 -10.50
CA PRO A 9 -7.53 -15.31 -10.33
C PRO A 9 -7.58 -16.55 -11.22
N ALA A 10 -8.66 -16.94 -11.89
CA ALA A 10 -8.67 -18.12 -12.77
C ALA A 10 -8.12 -17.82 -14.18
N LEU A 11 -8.10 -16.54 -14.59
CA LEU A 11 -7.67 -16.09 -15.92
C LEU A 11 -6.22 -16.44 -16.25
N SER A 12 -5.92 -16.65 -17.52
CA SER A 12 -4.55 -16.92 -17.98
C SER A 12 -3.59 -15.78 -17.60
N THR A 13 -2.31 -16.12 -17.43
CA THR A 13 -1.27 -15.13 -17.08
C THR A 13 -1.20 -13.99 -18.08
N GLU A 14 -1.40 -14.27 -19.37
CA GLU A 14 -1.41 -13.26 -20.43
C GLU A 14 -2.53 -12.24 -20.23
N LEU A 15 -3.75 -12.70 -19.97
CA LEU A 15 -4.90 -11.81 -19.70
C LEU A 15 -4.68 -10.99 -18.43
N LEU A 16 -4.12 -11.61 -17.38
CA LEU A 16 -3.78 -10.88 -16.16
C LEU A 16 -2.74 -9.79 -16.43
N LEU A 17 -1.69 -10.09 -17.21
CA LEU A 17 -0.69 -9.09 -17.61
C LEU A 17 -1.32 -7.96 -18.41
N GLN A 18 -2.26 -8.25 -19.32
CA GLN A 18 -3.00 -7.23 -20.08
C GLN A 18 -3.83 -6.35 -19.14
N ILE A 19 -4.57 -6.92 -18.20
CA ILE A 19 -5.33 -6.17 -17.18
C ILE A 19 -4.41 -5.21 -16.42
N PHE A 20 -3.28 -5.71 -15.90
CA PHE A 20 -2.31 -4.88 -15.19
C PHE A 20 -1.66 -3.78 -16.06
N SER A 21 -1.74 -3.82 -17.41
CA SER A 21 -1.27 -2.71 -18.27
C SER A 21 -2.19 -1.51 -18.29
N HIS A 22 -3.48 -1.77 -18.06
CA HIS A 22 -4.52 -0.76 -18.17
C HIS A 22 -4.83 -0.10 -16.84
N LEU A 23 -4.28 -0.63 -15.73
CA LEU A 23 -4.41 -0.05 -14.42
C LEU A 23 -3.26 0.91 -14.16
N ASP A 24 -3.55 2.02 -13.48
CA ASP A 24 -2.53 2.89 -12.93
C ASP A 24 -1.73 2.15 -11.83
N PRO A 25 -0.55 2.65 -11.46
CA PRO A 25 0.30 1.98 -10.48
C PRO A 25 -0.36 1.74 -9.11
N VAL A 26 -1.26 2.62 -8.65
CA VAL A 26 -1.93 2.47 -7.35
C VAL A 26 -2.96 1.35 -7.44
N HIS A 27 -3.89 1.37 -8.40
CA HIS A 27 -4.88 0.30 -8.54
C HIS A 27 -4.25 -1.04 -8.93
N SER A 28 -3.21 -1.02 -9.76
CA SER A 28 -2.40 -2.21 -10.06
C SER A 28 -1.81 -2.83 -8.79
N THR A 29 -1.29 -2.00 -7.88
CA THR A 29 -0.73 -2.48 -6.60
C THR A 29 -1.81 -3.07 -5.71
N CYS A 30 -2.96 -2.41 -5.56
CA CYS A 30 -4.08 -2.94 -4.79
C CYS A 30 -4.56 -4.29 -5.36
N LEU A 31 -4.74 -4.39 -6.67
CA LEU A 31 -5.14 -5.65 -7.32
C LEU A 31 -4.09 -6.75 -7.13
N GLY A 32 -2.80 -6.42 -7.23
CA GLY A 32 -1.70 -7.35 -6.98
C GLY A 32 -1.70 -7.86 -5.55
N LEU A 33 -2.01 -7.02 -4.58
CA LEU A 33 -2.03 -7.38 -3.16
C LEU A 33 -3.27 -8.19 -2.73
N ALA A 34 -4.35 -8.17 -3.52
CA ALA A 34 -5.60 -8.86 -3.20
C ALA A 34 -5.44 -10.39 -3.03
N CYS A 35 -4.52 -11.03 -3.78
CA CYS A 35 -4.21 -12.44 -3.56
C CYS A 35 -2.83 -12.85 -4.08
N ARG A 36 -2.34 -14.01 -3.62
CA ARG A 36 -0.99 -14.51 -3.95
C ARG A 36 -0.74 -14.71 -5.45
N ARG A 37 -1.75 -15.16 -6.21
CA ARG A 37 -1.61 -15.37 -7.66
C ARG A 37 -1.45 -14.05 -8.40
N LEU A 38 -2.30 -13.07 -8.07
CA LEU A 38 -2.24 -11.74 -8.66
C LEU A 38 -0.93 -11.02 -8.31
N TYR A 39 -0.44 -11.19 -7.08
CA TYR A 39 0.84 -10.64 -6.66
C TYR A 39 2.01 -11.14 -7.51
N ARG A 40 2.03 -12.44 -7.83
CA ARG A 40 3.07 -13.01 -8.70
C ARG A 40 3.06 -12.33 -10.06
N VAL A 41 1.89 -12.20 -10.68
CA VAL A 41 1.76 -11.53 -11.99
C VAL A 41 2.14 -10.06 -11.90
N TYR A 42 1.64 -9.34 -10.88
CA TYR A 42 2.00 -7.96 -10.60
C TYR A 42 3.52 -7.78 -10.48
N SER A 43 4.20 -8.65 -9.73
CA SER A 43 5.65 -8.59 -9.49
C SER A 43 6.51 -8.83 -10.74
N LEU A 44 5.96 -9.51 -11.75
CA LEU A 44 6.65 -9.69 -13.05
C LEU A 44 6.62 -8.40 -13.88
N LYS A 45 5.62 -7.54 -13.67
CA LYS A 45 5.38 -6.35 -14.50
C LYS A 45 5.84 -5.06 -13.82
N HIS A 46 5.55 -4.91 -12.53
CA HIS A 46 5.76 -3.66 -11.81
C HIS A 46 7.00 -3.75 -10.91
N LYS A 47 7.78 -2.67 -10.91
CA LYS A 47 8.78 -2.43 -9.86
C LYS A 47 8.07 -2.03 -8.56
N LYS A 48 8.79 -2.05 -7.45
CA LYS A 48 8.27 -1.59 -6.15
C LYS A 48 7.67 -0.20 -6.28
N ILE A 49 6.38 -0.06 -5.97
CA ILE A 49 5.65 1.21 -5.94
C ILE A 49 5.76 1.79 -4.52
N PRO A 50 6.09 3.08 -4.36
CA PRO A 50 6.19 3.69 -3.05
C PRO A 50 4.80 4.01 -2.47
N LEU A 51 4.68 4.09 -1.14
CA LEU A 51 3.39 4.29 -0.45
C LEU A 51 2.75 5.66 -0.71
N ASP A 52 3.54 6.64 -1.14
CA ASP A 52 3.14 7.98 -1.57
C ASP A 52 2.87 8.10 -3.07
N ALA A 53 2.88 6.97 -3.81
CA ALA A 53 2.29 6.96 -5.14
C ALA A 53 0.81 7.33 -5.03
N PHE A 54 0.32 8.16 -5.95
CA PHE A 54 -1.07 8.64 -5.93
C PHE A 54 -1.76 8.42 -7.27
N THR A 55 -3.08 8.29 -7.21
CA THR A 55 -3.99 8.34 -8.36
C THR A 55 -4.97 9.51 -8.19
N TYR A 56 -5.55 9.95 -9.29
CA TYR A 56 -6.60 10.97 -9.32
C TYR A 56 -8.01 10.36 -9.24
N ASP A 57 -8.14 9.04 -9.17
CA ASP A 57 -9.44 8.38 -9.33
C ASP A 57 -10.24 8.18 -8.02
N CYS A 58 -10.02 9.02 -7.01
CA CYS A 58 -10.87 9.00 -5.82
C CYS A 58 -12.10 9.89 -6.00
N PRO A 59 -13.31 9.31 -6.14
CA PRO A 59 -14.53 10.09 -6.16
C PRO A 59 -14.78 10.67 -4.77
N ILE A 60 -14.77 11.99 -4.66
CA ILE A 60 -15.32 12.64 -3.48
C ILE A 60 -16.85 12.52 -3.59
N PRO A 61 -17.55 11.95 -2.60
CA PRO A 61 -19.01 11.95 -2.62
C PRO A 61 -19.53 13.39 -2.72
N ASN A 62 -20.41 13.62 -3.70
CA ASN A 62 -21.05 14.92 -4.01
C ASN A 62 -20.12 16.02 -4.55
N SER A 63 -19.01 15.68 -5.22
CA SER A 63 -18.23 16.67 -5.96
C SER A 63 -17.74 16.14 -7.30
N ASN A 64 -17.63 17.03 -8.30
CA ASN A 64 -16.99 16.74 -9.58
C ASN A 64 -15.46 16.88 -9.50
N LEU A 65 -14.92 17.09 -8.29
CA LEU A 65 -13.49 17.22 -8.06
C LEU A 65 -12.91 15.83 -7.78
N SER A 66 -11.87 15.51 -8.55
CA SER A 66 -10.97 14.42 -8.26
C SER A 66 -10.03 14.86 -7.13
N THR A 67 -9.89 14.02 -6.09
CA THR A 67 -8.84 14.21 -5.06
C THR A 67 -7.72 13.21 -5.27
N MET A 68 -6.49 13.66 -5.02
CA MET A 68 -5.33 12.77 -5.00
C MET A 68 -5.47 11.74 -3.88
N CYS A 69 -5.48 10.46 -4.24
CA CYS A 69 -5.47 9.36 -3.30
C CYS A 69 -4.15 8.61 -3.35
N TYR A 70 -3.44 8.66 -2.23
CA TYR A 70 -2.20 7.92 -2.03
C TYR A 70 -2.45 6.43 -1.80
N LEU A 71 -1.52 5.60 -2.25
CA LEU A 71 -1.55 4.15 -2.06
C LEU A 71 -1.73 3.77 -0.58
N PHE A 72 -1.10 4.49 0.35
CA PHE A 72 -1.25 4.18 1.78
C PHE A 72 -2.70 4.33 2.28
N HIS A 73 -3.52 5.22 1.71
CA HIS A 73 -4.94 5.34 2.06
C HIS A 73 -5.71 4.09 1.63
N HIS A 74 -5.46 3.57 0.43
CA HIS A 74 -6.11 2.34 -0.05
C HIS A 74 -5.70 1.10 0.76
N LEU A 75 -4.52 1.14 1.39
CA LEU A 75 -4.01 0.06 2.23
C LEU A 75 -4.40 0.20 3.70
N GLU A 76 -5.08 1.28 4.08
CA GLU A 76 -5.44 1.56 5.47
C GLU A 76 -6.43 0.55 6.04
N ASP A 77 -7.39 0.11 5.23
CA ASP A 77 -8.35 -0.94 5.61
C ASP A 77 -7.74 -2.35 5.56
N TRP A 78 -6.64 -2.52 4.82
CA TRP A 78 -6.02 -3.83 4.61
C TRP A 78 -4.91 -4.10 5.62
N LYS A 79 -4.29 -3.06 6.17
CA LYS A 79 -3.24 -3.24 7.18
C LYS A 79 -3.85 -3.72 8.51
N PRO A 80 -3.10 -4.49 9.31
CA PRO A 80 -3.49 -4.77 10.69
C PRO A 80 -3.60 -3.47 11.50
N ALA A 81 -4.53 -3.42 12.45
CA ALA A 81 -4.81 -2.24 13.27
C ALA A 81 -3.58 -1.68 14.01
N HIS A 82 -2.61 -2.53 14.36
CA HIS A 82 -1.39 -2.13 15.07
C HIS A 82 -0.34 -1.46 14.18
N LEU A 83 -0.49 -1.52 12.85
CA LEU A 83 0.41 -0.86 11.91
C LEU A 83 -0.05 0.58 11.67
N MET A 84 0.87 1.53 11.84
CA MET A 84 0.65 2.95 11.52
C MET A 84 1.49 3.37 10.32
N HIS A 85 0.97 4.32 9.54
CA HIS A 85 1.69 4.96 8.45
C HIS A 85 2.53 6.13 8.98
N CYS A 86 3.82 6.13 8.65
CA CYS A 86 4.75 7.22 8.88
C CYS A 86 4.83 8.08 7.62
N TRP A 87 4.22 9.27 7.62
CA TRP A 87 4.24 10.17 6.48
C TRP A 87 5.66 10.58 6.07
N ARG A 88 6.56 10.75 7.04
CA ARG A 88 7.92 11.27 6.77
C ARG A 88 8.86 10.26 6.14
N CYS A 89 8.69 8.99 6.48
CA CYS A 89 9.50 7.90 5.96
C CYS A 89 8.80 7.10 4.87
N HIS A 90 7.50 7.36 4.66
CA HIS A 90 6.63 6.65 3.72
C HIS A 90 6.63 5.13 3.97
N LYS A 91 6.41 4.73 5.23
CA LYS A 91 6.42 3.32 5.67
C LYS A 91 5.29 3.00 6.63
N PHE A 92 4.88 1.74 6.62
CA PHE A 92 4.15 1.14 7.74
C PHE A 92 5.12 0.60 8.79
N GLY A 93 4.82 0.88 10.06
CA GLY A 93 5.55 0.35 11.22
C GLY A 93 4.58 -0.02 12.34
N GLU A 94 5.05 -0.79 13.31
CA GLU A 94 4.28 -1.10 14.53
C GLU A 94 4.15 0.13 15.39
N SER A 95 3.04 0.28 16.11
CA SER A 95 2.79 1.46 16.96
C SER A 95 3.91 1.71 17.98
N ASP A 96 4.53 0.66 18.52
CA ASP A 96 5.65 0.74 19.46
C ASP A 96 6.93 1.32 18.83
N SER A 97 7.02 1.28 17.50
CA SER A 97 8.11 1.89 16.74
C SER A 97 7.87 3.38 16.45
N PHE A 98 6.81 3.98 16.99
CA PHE A 98 6.51 5.40 16.89
C PHE A 98 6.68 6.09 18.24
N THR A 99 7.31 7.26 18.23
CA THR A 99 7.28 8.15 19.39
C THR A 99 6.03 9.02 19.29
N GLN A 100 5.33 9.17 20.42
CA GLN A 100 4.12 9.97 20.51
C GLN A 100 4.50 11.46 20.57
N THR A 101 4.96 12.02 19.46
CA THR A 101 5.24 13.46 19.35
C THR A 101 4.00 14.21 18.89
N GLY A 102 3.09 14.50 19.83
CA GLY A 102 1.98 15.44 19.64
C GLY A 102 0.69 14.88 19.01
N PRO A 103 -0.40 15.67 19.04
CA PRO A 103 -1.77 15.17 18.97
C PRO A 103 -2.27 14.72 17.60
N LEU A 104 -1.48 14.84 16.52
CA LEU A 104 -2.01 14.59 15.16
C LEU A 104 -1.17 13.66 14.27
N PHE A 105 0.12 13.44 14.52
CA PHE A 105 0.94 12.62 13.61
C PHE A 105 2.09 11.92 14.35
N GLY A 106 1.99 10.61 14.54
CA GLY A 106 3.09 9.81 15.09
C GLY A 106 4.31 9.83 14.17
N LYS A 107 5.51 10.08 14.71
CA LYS A 107 6.78 9.91 13.99
C LYS A 107 7.37 8.55 14.35
N CYS A 108 7.88 7.80 13.37
CA CYS A 108 8.62 6.59 13.70
C CYS A 108 9.94 6.95 14.40
N ILE A 109 10.41 6.10 15.32
CA ILE A 109 11.66 6.28 16.08
C ILE A 109 12.84 6.54 15.12
N ALA A 110 12.86 5.87 13.97
CA ALA A 110 13.87 6.07 12.93
C ALA A 110 13.88 7.49 12.35
N CYS A 111 12.70 8.14 12.20
CA CYS A 111 12.62 9.55 11.79
C CYS A 111 13.08 10.50 12.90
N VAL A 112 12.78 10.18 14.16
CA VAL A 112 13.18 11.01 15.32
C VAL A 112 14.69 10.99 15.52
N GLN A 113 15.32 9.83 15.35
CA GLN A 113 16.78 9.69 15.43
C GLN A 113 17.51 10.41 14.29
N HIS A 114 16.86 10.56 13.12
CA HIS A 114 17.41 11.31 11.98
C HIS A 114 17.37 12.83 12.20
N GLU A 115 16.36 13.35 12.91
CA GLU A 115 16.28 14.78 13.26
C GLU A 115 17.40 15.24 14.20
N HIS A 116 17.88 14.35 15.09
CA HIS A 116 19.00 14.66 15.98
C HIS A 116 20.38 14.52 15.32
N ASN A 117 20.49 13.88 14.17
CA ASN A 117 21.74 13.67 13.45
C ASN A 117 21.62 14.26 12.04
N HIS A 118 21.82 15.58 11.94
CA HIS A 118 21.89 16.32 10.68
C HIS A 118 23.16 15.96 9.91
N SER A 119 23.24 14.74 9.38
CA SER A 119 24.10 14.28 8.25
C SER A 119 24.19 12.75 8.25
N ARG A 120 23.29 12.07 7.51
CA ARG A 120 23.62 10.93 6.62
C ARG A 120 22.36 10.23 6.12
N SER A 121 22.20 10.25 4.80
CA SER A 121 21.25 9.45 4.01
C SER A 121 21.32 7.96 4.37
N SER A 122 20.17 7.29 4.43
CA SER A 122 20.07 5.82 4.35
C SER A 122 18.66 5.41 3.88
N SER A 123 18.57 5.06 2.60
CA SER A 123 17.39 4.43 1.99
C SER A 123 17.19 3.04 2.59
N TRP A 124 16.24 2.93 3.52
CA TRP A 124 15.87 1.64 4.10
C TRP A 124 14.85 0.95 3.20
N GLN A 125 15.26 -0.17 2.62
CA GLN A 125 14.52 -0.94 1.62
C GLN A 125 13.41 -1.78 2.28
N PHE A 126 12.21 -1.76 1.69
CA PHE A 126 11.18 -2.76 2.02
C PHE A 126 11.65 -4.13 1.51
N SER A 127 11.99 -5.04 2.44
CA SER A 127 12.14 -6.47 2.17
C SER A 127 10.78 -7.12 2.35
N VAL A 128 10.17 -7.58 1.26
CA VAL A 128 8.75 -7.97 1.16
C VAL A 128 8.54 -9.45 1.57
N HIS A 129 9.58 -10.15 2.02
CA HIS A 129 9.49 -11.60 2.25
C HIS A 129 8.65 -12.02 3.48
N THR A 130 8.32 -11.11 4.40
CA THR A 130 7.72 -11.50 5.70
C THR A 130 6.29 -11.01 5.95
N ARG A 131 5.66 -10.21 5.07
CA ARG A 131 4.42 -9.46 5.43
C ARG A 131 3.25 -9.57 4.45
N GLN A 132 3.22 -10.57 3.58
CA GLN A 132 2.04 -10.82 2.74
C GLN A 132 0.85 -11.41 3.53
N LEU A 133 1.10 -11.93 4.74
CA LEU A 133 0.06 -12.39 5.66
C LEU A 133 -0.68 -11.23 6.38
N ALA A 134 -0.15 -10.00 6.33
CA ALA A 134 -0.68 -8.87 7.09
C ALA A 134 -1.74 -8.07 6.33
N PHE A 135 -1.73 -8.10 4.99
CA PHE A 135 -2.64 -7.33 4.16
C PHE A 135 -3.64 -8.27 3.48
N GLN A 136 -4.75 -8.56 4.17
CA GLN A 136 -5.89 -9.22 3.56
C GLN A 136 -6.97 -8.18 3.28
N PRO A 137 -7.66 -8.25 2.13
CA PRO A 137 -8.82 -7.40 1.88
C PRO A 137 -9.89 -7.69 2.96
N PRO A 138 -10.66 -6.67 3.41
CA PRO A 138 -11.73 -6.88 4.35
C PRO A 138 -12.72 -7.91 3.79
N VAL A 139 -13.00 -8.95 4.58
CA VAL A 139 -14.03 -9.94 4.26
C VAL A 139 -15.37 -9.26 4.55
N GLY A 140 -16.03 -8.78 3.50
CA GLY A 140 -17.42 -8.30 3.56
C GLY A 140 -18.40 -9.45 3.65
#